data_AF-A0A934D9T2-F1
#
_entry.id   AF-A0A934D9T2-F1
#
_cell.length_a   1.000
_cell.length_b   1.000
_cell.length_c   1.000
_cell.angle_alpha   90.00
_cell.angle_beta   90.00
_cell.angle_gamma   90.00
#
_symmetry.space_group_name_H-M   'P 1'
#
loop_
_entity.id
_entity.type
_entity.pdbx_description
1 polymer ?
#
loop_
_entity_poly.entity_id
_entity_poly.type
_entity_poly.pdbx_seq_one_letter_code
_entity_poly.pdbx_strand_id
1 'polypeptide(L)'
;MRSSYSAGFTLIELLVICAILVVVSGVILANNTAFGGAVLLESMAYDMALSMREAQVYGVSVARFGSGIYSAGYGMHFDTGSPATYVLFADAVNANGLYDQGEIVSSTDFQRGYRVVSLCATQTDATEVCGYTRLDVSFLRPEPDAWISADGSSCILLSSACKEGARIVLQSPRGDQTSVVVEANGQIYVKKI
;
A
#
# COMPACT_ATOMS: atom_id res chain seq x y z
N MET A 1 28.28 -55.86 42.45
CA MET A 1 27.62 -54.61 42.01
C MET A 1 28.59 -53.86 41.11
N ARG A 2 28.34 -53.79 39.79
CA ARG A 2 29.15 -53.02 38.86
C ARG A 2 28.74 -51.55 38.98
N SER A 3 29.66 -50.71 39.45
CA SER A 3 29.47 -49.26 39.49
C SER A 3 29.56 -48.72 38.06
N SER A 4 28.48 -48.16 37.54
CA SER A 4 28.47 -47.42 36.29
C SER A 4 29.02 -46.02 36.56
N TYR A 5 30.23 -45.73 36.07
CA TYR A 5 30.75 -44.37 36.08
C TYR A 5 29.90 -43.51 35.13
N SER A 6 29.20 -42.51 35.68
CA SER A 6 28.55 -41.47 34.89
C SER A 6 29.65 -40.59 34.29
N ALA A 7 29.83 -40.65 32.96
CA ALA A 7 30.79 -39.79 32.27
C ALA A 7 30.27 -38.34 32.31
N GLY A 8 31.00 -37.47 33.00
CA GLY A 8 30.71 -36.03 33.05
C GLY A 8 31.15 -35.34 31.75
N PHE A 9 30.46 -34.25 31.41
CA PHE A 9 30.83 -33.40 30.27
C PHE A 9 32.19 -32.75 30.49
N THR A 10 33.03 -32.71 29.45
CA THR A 10 34.31 -32.00 29.52
C THR A 10 34.09 -30.49 29.37
N LEU A 11 34.97 -29.69 29.99
CA LEU A 11 34.94 -28.22 29.89
C LEU A 11 34.99 -27.74 28.43
N ILE A 12 35.74 -28.46 27.58
CA ILE A 12 35.87 -28.13 26.16
C ILE A 12 34.58 -28.42 25.38
N GLU A 13 33.86 -29.50 25.68
CA GLU A 13 32.57 -29.80 25.04
C GLU A 13 31.51 -28.74 25.37
N LEU A 14 31.48 -28.25 26.62
CA LEU A 14 30.54 -27.19 27.00
C LEU A 14 30.84 -25.88 26.26
N LEU A 15 32.13 -25.55 26.06
CA LEU A 15 32.55 -24.37 25.31
C LEU A 15 32.13 -24.46 23.84
N VAL A 16 32.32 -25.62 23.21
CA VAL A 16 31.90 -25.85 21.82
C VAL A 16 30.37 -25.72 21.66
N ILE A 17 29.59 -26.25 22.60
CA ILE A 17 28.12 -26.13 22.57
C ILE A 17 27.70 -24.66 22.72
N CYS A 18 28.29 -23.92 23.66
CA CYS A 18 28.01 -22.49 23.80
C CYS A 18 28.36 -21.70 22.52
N ALA A 19 29.47 -22.02 21.87
CA ALA A 19 29.87 -21.40 20.62
C ALA A 19 28.83 -21.66 19.50
N ILE A 20 28.37 -22.91 19.36
CA ILE A 20 27.33 -23.26 18.38
C ILE A 20 26.02 -22.54 18.71
N LEU A 21 25.60 -22.48 19.97
CA LEU A 21 24.37 -21.79 20.39
C LEU A 21 24.41 -20.30 20.07
N VAL A 22 25.55 -19.63 20.30
CA VAL A 22 25.71 -18.20 19.98
C VAL A 22 25.63 -17.97 18.47
N VAL A 23 26.31 -18.80 17.66
CA VAL A 23 26.27 -18.69 16.20
C VAL A 23 24.85 -18.92 15.67
N VAL A 24 24.18 -19.98 16.09
CA VAL A 24 22.81 -20.30 15.64
C VAL A 24 21.83 -19.22 16.08
N SER A 25 21.89 -18.77 17.34
CA SER A 25 21.02 -17.70 17.85
C SER A 25 21.26 -16.38 17.11
N GLY A 26 22.52 -16.06 16.79
CA GLY A 26 22.88 -14.88 16.01
C GLY A 26 22.24 -14.87 14.61
N VAL A 27 22.30 -16.01 13.91
CA VAL A 27 21.67 -16.15 12.58
C VAL A 27 20.14 -16.01 12.69
N ILE A 28 19.51 -16.62 13.70
CA ILE A 28 18.06 -16.56 13.90
C ILE A 28 17.61 -15.11 14.19
N LEU A 29 18.27 -14.40 15.11
CA LEU A 29 17.93 -13.02 15.44
C LEU A 29 18.12 -12.09 14.23
N ALA A 30 19.23 -12.24 13.50
CA ALA A 30 19.50 -11.44 12.31
C ALA A 30 18.39 -11.61 11.26
N ASN A 31 17.93 -12.85 11.04
CA ASN A 31 16.92 -13.14 10.03
C ASN A 31 15.48 -12.76 10.46
N ASN A 32 15.17 -12.84 11.76
CA ASN A 32 13.84 -12.52 12.28
C ASN A 32 13.44 -11.05 12.00
N THR A 33 14.39 -10.13 12.11
CA THR A 33 14.14 -8.69 11.85
C THR A 33 13.89 -8.35 10.37
N ALA A 34 14.40 -9.16 9.44
CA ALA A 34 14.20 -8.97 8.01
C ALA A 34 12.83 -9.53 7.58
N PHE A 35 12.46 -10.70 8.11
CA PHE A 35 11.19 -11.35 7.79
C PHE A 35 9.97 -10.52 8.23
N GLY A 36 10.01 -9.92 9.42
CA GLY A 36 8.88 -9.12 9.93
C GLY A 36 8.56 -7.89 9.06
N GLY A 37 9.58 -7.24 8.47
CA GLY A 37 9.40 -6.05 7.65
C GLY A 37 8.73 -6.33 6.31
N ALA A 38 9.11 -7.41 5.64
CA ALA A 38 8.52 -7.80 4.36
C ALA A 38 7.05 -8.22 4.49
N VAL A 39 6.71 -8.97 5.55
CA VAL A 39 5.32 -9.38 5.84
C VAL A 39 4.45 -8.16 6.15
N LEU A 40 4.98 -7.21 6.91
CA LEU A 40 4.27 -5.98 7.24
C LEU A 40 4.08 -5.10 6.00
N LEU A 41 5.12 -4.94 5.16
CA LEU A 41 5.01 -4.22 3.88
C LEU A 41 3.90 -4.80 3.00
N GLU A 42 3.85 -6.14 2.90
CA GLU A 42 2.83 -6.85 2.15
C GLU A 42 1.43 -6.66 2.74
N SER A 43 1.28 -6.78 4.07
CA SER A 43 0.02 -6.49 4.76
C SER A 43 -0.48 -5.09 4.45
N MET A 44 0.40 -4.08 4.50
CA MET A 44 0.04 -2.69 4.23
C MET A 44 -0.40 -2.45 2.79
N ALA A 45 0.24 -3.14 1.83
CA ALA A 45 -0.18 -3.09 0.43
C ALA A 45 -1.58 -3.70 0.23
N TYR A 46 -1.88 -4.81 0.92
CA TYR A 46 -3.22 -5.40 0.90
C TYR A 46 -4.25 -4.52 1.59
N ASP A 47 -3.93 -3.90 2.73
CA ASP A 47 -4.83 -2.97 3.42
C ASP A 47 -5.16 -1.78 2.51
N MET A 48 -4.17 -1.21 1.81
CA MET A 48 -4.39 -0.18 0.80
C MET A 48 -5.28 -0.65 -0.34
N ALA A 49 -5.03 -1.84 -0.90
CA ALA A 49 -5.85 -2.42 -1.96
C ALA A 49 -7.30 -2.65 -1.50
N LEU A 50 -7.49 -3.03 -0.24
CA LEU A 50 -8.82 -3.16 0.37
C LEU A 50 -9.51 -1.81 0.52
N SER A 51 -8.82 -0.76 0.95
CA SER A 51 -9.38 0.59 1.01
C SER A 51 -9.74 1.13 -0.38
N MET A 52 -8.95 0.82 -1.43
CA MET A 52 -9.34 1.12 -2.81
C MET A 52 -10.60 0.38 -3.23
N ARG A 53 -10.74 -0.89 -2.83
CA ARG A 53 -11.96 -1.64 -3.09
C ARG A 53 -13.17 -1.13 -2.31
N GLU A 54 -12.94 -0.65 -1.08
CA GLU A 54 -13.97 0.03 -0.29
C GLU A 54 -14.44 1.31 -1.02
N ALA A 55 -13.51 2.12 -1.54
CA ALA A 55 -13.82 3.28 -2.37
C ALA A 55 -14.65 2.92 -3.61
N GLN A 56 -14.28 1.84 -4.31
CA GLN A 56 -15.03 1.34 -5.47
C GLN A 56 -16.47 0.94 -5.08
N VAL A 57 -16.64 0.23 -3.96
CA VAL A 57 -17.98 -0.16 -3.47
C VAL A 57 -18.79 1.09 -3.08
N TYR A 58 -18.18 2.07 -2.42
CA TYR A 58 -18.86 3.33 -2.07
C TYR A 58 -19.20 4.17 -3.30
N GLY A 59 -18.34 4.21 -4.32
CA GLY A 59 -18.59 4.95 -5.56
C GLY A 59 -19.73 4.38 -6.40
N VAL A 60 -19.93 3.06 -6.37
CA VAL A 60 -21.04 2.38 -7.05
C VAL A 60 -22.32 2.37 -6.20
N SER A 61 -22.21 2.33 -4.87
CA SER A 61 -23.36 2.33 -3.95
C SER A 61 -23.83 3.75 -3.62
N VAL A 62 -25.06 3.89 -3.12
CA VAL A 62 -25.63 5.18 -2.68
C VAL A 62 -25.09 5.53 -1.28
N ALA A 63 -23.76 5.48 -1.13
CA ALA A 63 -23.08 5.81 0.10
C ALA A 63 -23.24 7.31 0.40
N ARG A 64 -23.59 7.62 1.65
CA ARG A 64 -23.87 8.98 2.08
C ARG A 64 -22.57 9.66 2.53
N PHE A 65 -22.28 10.82 1.96
CA PHE A 65 -21.30 11.75 2.51
C PHE A 65 -22.00 12.86 3.30
N GLY A 66 -21.52 13.11 4.53
CA GLY A 66 -22.00 14.20 5.39
C GLY A 66 -23.52 14.21 5.67
N SER A 67 -24.14 15.40 5.58
CA SER A 67 -25.54 15.61 5.97
C SER A 67 -26.58 15.36 4.86
N GLY A 68 -26.23 14.67 3.76
CA GLY A 68 -27.23 14.24 2.77
C GLY A 68 -26.80 14.18 1.32
N ILE A 69 -25.50 14.09 1.01
CA ILE A 69 -25.02 13.94 -0.36
C ILE A 69 -24.92 12.43 -0.65
N TYR A 70 -25.73 11.97 -1.59
CA TYR A 70 -25.84 10.56 -1.98
C TYR A 70 -25.32 10.30 -3.40
N SER A 71 -24.75 11.33 -4.03
CA SER A 71 -24.30 11.29 -5.43
C SER A 71 -22.80 11.50 -5.61
N ALA A 72 -22.04 11.54 -4.51
CA ALA A 72 -20.60 11.74 -4.56
C ALA A 72 -19.92 10.50 -5.15
N GLY A 73 -18.91 10.73 -5.99
CA GLY A 73 -17.93 9.68 -6.31
C GLY A 73 -17.06 9.41 -5.08
N TYR A 74 -16.49 8.21 -4.98
CA TYR A 74 -15.54 7.90 -3.91
C TYR A 74 -14.21 7.51 -4.53
N GLY A 75 -13.13 7.88 -3.87
CA GLY A 75 -11.80 7.66 -4.41
C GLY A 75 -10.71 7.58 -3.36
N MET A 76 -9.51 7.33 -3.86
CA MET A 76 -8.29 7.23 -3.08
C MET A 76 -7.28 8.23 -3.58
N HIS A 77 -6.72 8.99 -2.65
CA HIS A 77 -5.73 10.02 -2.92
C HIS A 77 -4.39 9.64 -2.31
N PHE A 78 -3.35 9.83 -3.11
CA PHE A 78 -1.96 9.60 -2.75
C PHE A 78 -1.14 10.85 -3.05
N ASP A 79 -0.32 11.30 -2.10
CA ASP A 79 0.60 12.42 -2.26
C ASP A 79 2.00 12.04 -1.78
N THR A 80 2.99 12.18 -2.65
CA THR A 80 4.41 11.96 -2.32
C THR A 80 4.98 13.02 -1.37
N GLY A 81 4.34 14.18 -1.24
CA GLY A 81 4.61 15.19 -0.23
C GLY A 81 4.15 14.79 1.17
N SER A 82 3.15 13.89 1.26
CA SER A 82 2.68 13.24 2.49
C SER A 82 2.81 11.72 2.35
N PRO A 83 4.03 11.19 2.14
CA PRO A 83 4.22 9.84 1.63
C PRO A 83 3.92 8.76 2.69
N ALA A 84 3.71 9.16 3.94
CA ALA A 84 3.42 8.28 5.06
C ALA A 84 1.91 8.03 5.27
N THR A 85 1.05 8.52 4.38
CA THR A 85 -0.40 8.46 4.55
C THR A 85 -1.11 8.35 3.20
N TYR A 86 -2.33 7.83 3.21
CA TYR A 86 -3.24 7.83 2.07
C TYR A 86 -4.65 8.19 2.54
N VAL A 87 -5.43 8.76 1.63
CA VAL A 87 -6.74 9.33 1.97
C VAL A 87 -7.83 8.67 1.14
N LEU A 88 -8.87 8.18 1.81
CA LEU A 88 -10.16 7.87 1.20
C LEU A 88 -10.98 9.16 1.18
N PHE A 89 -11.43 9.57 0.00
CA PHE A 89 -12.21 10.80 -0.18
C PHE A 89 -13.55 10.55 -0.86
N ALA A 90 -14.46 11.50 -0.68
CA ALA A 90 -15.74 11.57 -1.36
C ALA A 90 -15.81 12.88 -2.16
N ASP A 91 -15.82 12.75 -3.48
CA ASP A 91 -15.91 13.84 -4.45
C ASP A 91 -17.32 14.44 -4.45
N ALA A 92 -17.54 15.33 -3.49
CA ALA A 92 -18.84 15.89 -3.13
C ALA A 92 -18.87 17.42 -3.26
N VAL A 93 -17.71 18.07 -3.32
CA VAL A 93 -17.58 19.52 -3.38
C VAL A 93 -17.56 19.98 -4.84
N ASN A 94 -16.63 19.46 -5.64
CA ASN A 94 -16.41 19.91 -7.01
C ASN A 94 -16.86 18.89 -8.07
N ALA A 95 -17.07 17.62 -7.70
CA ALA A 95 -17.42 16.54 -8.63
C ALA A 95 -16.40 16.41 -9.78
N ASN A 96 -15.11 16.58 -9.46
CA ASN A 96 -14.00 16.64 -10.43
C ASN A 96 -13.13 15.37 -10.43
N GLY A 97 -13.43 14.37 -9.62
CA GLY A 97 -12.65 13.13 -9.48
C GLY A 97 -11.27 13.32 -8.84
N LEU A 98 -11.04 14.45 -8.18
CA LEU A 98 -9.82 14.77 -7.44
C LEU A 98 -10.15 14.93 -5.97
N TYR A 99 -9.16 14.73 -5.11
CA TYR A 99 -9.31 15.05 -3.71
C TYR A 99 -9.14 16.55 -3.45
N ASP A 100 -10.18 17.17 -2.91
CA ASP A 100 -10.19 18.57 -2.46
C ASP A 100 -10.36 18.73 -0.94
N GLN A 101 -10.11 19.94 -0.45
CA GLN A 101 -10.27 20.25 0.97
C GLN A 101 -11.74 20.08 1.41
N GLY A 102 -11.96 19.26 2.44
CA GLY A 102 -13.30 19.00 2.99
C GLY A 102 -13.95 17.71 2.48
N GLU A 103 -13.25 16.95 1.63
CA GLU A 103 -13.73 15.69 1.05
C GLU A 103 -13.19 14.43 1.74
N ILE A 104 -12.42 14.60 2.83
CA ILE A 104 -11.86 13.48 3.59
C ILE A 104 -12.99 12.63 4.18
N VAL A 105 -12.99 11.34 3.85
CA VAL A 105 -13.82 10.32 4.51
C VAL A 105 -13.00 9.63 5.59
N SER A 106 -11.81 9.17 5.24
CA SER A 106 -10.86 8.55 6.16
C SER A 106 -9.43 8.83 5.71
N SER A 107 -8.51 8.93 6.65
CA SER A 107 -7.07 9.03 6.40
C SER A 107 -6.37 7.92 7.17
N THR A 108 -5.51 7.18 6.50
CA THR A 108 -4.79 6.06 7.11
C THR A 108 -3.30 6.31 7.04
N ASP A 109 -2.67 6.36 8.22
CA ASP A 109 -1.23 6.52 8.34
C ASP A 109 -0.52 5.17 8.29
N PHE A 110 0.61 5.15 7.60
CA PHE A 110 1.52 4.03 7.59
C PHE A 110 2.30 3.91 8.89
N GLN A 111 2.77 2.69 9.18
CA GLN A 111 3.74 2.49 10.26
C GLN A 111 5.03 3.26 9.99
N ARG A 112 5.74 3.63 11.06
CA ARG A 112 6.94 4.47 10.97
C ARG A 112 7.97 3.92 9.99
N GLY A 113 8.39 4.77 9.06
CA GLY A 113 9.42 4.50 8.06
C GLY A 113 8.93 3.74 6.82
N TYR A 114 7.67 3.32 6.78
CA TYR A 114 7.01 2.90 5.56
C TYR A 114 6.45 4.11 4.84
N ARG A 115 6.53 4.12 3.51
CA ARG A 115 6.12 5.26 2.71
C ARG A 115 5.82 4.88 1.26
N VAL A 116 5.01 5.70 0.60
CA VAL A 116 4.92 5.76 -0.85
C VAL A 116 6.18 6.43 -1.39
N VAL A 117 6.90 5.74 -2.27
CA VAL A 117 8.16 6.25 -2.86
C VAL A 117 7.98 6.74 -4.29
N SER A 118 7.03 6.16 -5.03
CA SER A 118 6.77 6.53 -6.42
C SER A 118 5.32 6.28 -6.77
N LEU A 119 4.75 7.23 -7.53
CA LEU A 119 3.46 7.10 -8.17
C LEU A 119 3.70 7.00 -9.67
N CYS A 120 3.20 5.93 -10.27
CA CYS A 120 3.25 5.70 -11.69
C CYS A 120 1.84 5.60 -12.26
N ALA A 121 1.67 6.01 -13.51
CA ALA A 121 0.43 5.84 -14.24
C ALA A 121 0.69 5.39 -15.67
N THR A 122 -0.18 4.51 -16.16
CA THR A 122 -0.15 3.99 -17.53
C THR A 122 -0.96 4.93 -18.42
N GLN A 123 -0.34 5.42 -19.49
CA GLN A 123 -1.00 6.26 -20.47
C GLN A 123 -1.82 5.43 -21.47
N THR A 124 -2.63 6.11 -22.29
CA THR A 124 -3.49 5.47 -23.30
C THR A 124 -2.72 4.73 -24.41
N ASP A 125 -1.44 5.03 -24.59
CA ASP A 125 -0.52 4.31 -25.48
C ASP A 125 0.18 3.12 -24.80
N ALA A 126 -0.30 2.71 -23.62
CA ALA A 126 0.25 1.68 -22.75
C ALA A 126 1.67 1.97 -22.21
N THR A 127 2.14 3.23 -22.30
CA THR A 127 3.40 3.62 -21.67
C THR A 127 3.20 3.93 -20.19
N GLU A 128 4.00 3.33 -19.31
CA GLU A 128 3.99 3.67 -17.90
C GLU A 128 4.97 4.82 -17.62
N VAL A 129 4.46 5.88 -17.01
CA VAL A 129 5.25 7.04 -16.56
C VAL A 129 5.24 7.08 -15.04
N CYS A 130 6.42 7.21 -14.43
CA CYS A 130 6.59 7.33 -13.00
C CYS A 130 7.09 8.71 -12.60
N GLY A 131 6.87 9.09 -11.35
CA GLY A 131 7.34 10.37 -10.79
C GLY A 131 6.23 11.41 -10.63
N TYR A 132 4.97 11.00 -10.72
CA TYR A 132 3.85 11.83 -10.33
C TYR A 132 3.95 12.17 -8.84
N THR A 133 3.56 13.40 -8.50
CA THR A 133 3.55 13.88 -7.12
C THR A 133 2.25 13.53 -6.42
N ARG A 134 1.14 13.54 -7.16
CA ARG A 134 -0.20 13.24 -6.69
C ARG A 134 -0.91 12.27 -7.63
N LEU A 135 -1.72 11.39 -7.07
CA LEU A 135 -2.52 10.45 -7.83
C LEU A 135 -3.87 10.26 -7.14
N ASP A 136 -4.93 10.45 -7.92
CA ASP A 136 -6.31 10.35 -7.48
C ASP A 136 -7.00 9.26 -8.30
N VAL A 137 -7.51 8.23 -7.62
CA VAL A 137 -8.26 7.14 -8.24
C VAL A 137 -9.70 7.27 -7.79
N SER A 138 -10.60 7.65 -8.68
CA SER A 138 -12.01 7.86 -8.36
C SER A 138 -12.89 6.81 -9.03
N PHE A 139 -13.96 6.44 -8.35
CA PHE A 139 -14.96 5.49 -8.81
C PHE A 139 -16.33 6.18 -8.78
N LEU A 140 -17.01 6.15 -9.92
CA LEU A 140 -18.28 6.83 -10.09
C LEU A 140 -19.33 5.87 -10.63
N ARG A 141 -20.46 5.80 -9.95
CA ARG A 141 -21.64 5.09 -10.45
C ARG A 141 -22.01 5.46 -11.88
N PRO A 142 -22.65 4.53 -12.62
CA PRO A 142 -22.98 3.16 -12.24
C PRO A 142 -21.84 2.16 -12.49
N GLU A 143 -20.74 2.61 -13.09
CA GLU A 143 -19.66 1.74 -13.57
C GLU A 143 -18.58 1.57 -12.48
N PRO A 144 -18.03 0.35 -12.30
CA PRO A 144 -16.97 0.11 -11.32
C PRO A 144 -15.57 0.52 -11.83
N ASP A 145 -15.50 1.14 -13.02
CA ASP A 145 -14.28 1.55 -13.68
C ASP A 145 -13.56 2.65 -12.88
N ALA A 146 -12.24 2.59 -12.90
CA ALA A 146 -11.37 3.51 -12.19
C ALA A 146 -11.05 4.72 -13.07
N TRP A 147 -11.43 5.90 -12.61
CA TRP A 147 -11.06 7.18 -13.21
C TRP A 147 -9.77 7.67 -12.55
N ILE A 148 -8.66 7.48 -13.26
CA ILE A 148 -7.32 7.71 -12.73
C ILE A 148 -6.81 9.07 -13.21
N SER A 149 -6.59 9.96 -12.26
CA SER A 149 -6.06 11.32 -12.44
C SER A 149 -4.68 11.44 -11.81
N ALA A 150 -3.80 12.24 -12.41
CA ALA A 150 -2.44 12.44 -11.92
C ALA A 150 -2.06 13.92 -11.90
N ASP A 151 -1.29 14.33 -10.88
CA ASP A 151 -0.83 15.72 -10.66
C ASP A 151 -1.95 16.76 -10.77
N GLY A 152 -3.16 16.44 -10.27
CA GLY A 152 -4.32 17.32 -10.30
C GLY A 152 -4.97 17.51 -11.67
N SER A 153 -4.55 16.76 -12.70
CA SER A 153 -5.23 16.73 -14.00
C SER A 153 -6.39 15.76 -13.95
N SER A 154 -7.61 16.28 -13.81
CA SER A 154 -8.84 15.49 -13.70
C SER A 154 -9.16 14.72 -14.99
N CYS A 155 -9.22 13.40 -14.87
CA CYS A 155 -9.70 12.49 -15.90
C CYS A 155 -11.20 12.66 -16.20
N ILE A 156 -12.00 13.01 -15.19
CA ILE A 156 -13.46 13.23 -15.35
C ILE A 156 -13.74 14.49 -16.18
N LEU A 157 -13.01 15.57 -15.94
CA LEU A 157 -13.22 16.84 -16.64
C LEU A 157 -12.50 16.91 -17.99
N LEU A 158 -11.38 16.19 -18.13
CA LEU A 158 -10.57 16.16 -19.35
C LEU A 158 -10.16 14.72 -19.68
N SER A 159 -10.86 14.11 -20.63
CA SER A 159 -10.62 12.71 -21.02
C SER A 159 -9.19 12.44 -21.52
N SER A 160 -8.48 13.44 -22.05
CA SER A 160 -7.07 13.28 -22.45
C SER A 160 -6.10 13.20 -21.26
N ALA A 161 -6.54 13.56 -20.05
CA ALA A 161 -5.75 13.40 -18.83
C ALA A 161 -5.87 12.00 -18.21
N CYS A 162 -6.86 11.21 -18.66
CA CYS A 162 -7.11 9.87 -18.15
C CYS A 162 -5.92 8.93 -18.33
N LYS A 163 -5.74 8.08 -17.33
CA LYS A 163 -4.73 7.01 -17.31
C LYS A 163 -5.44 5.66 -17.35
N GLU A 164 -4.83 4.72 -18.06
CA GLU A 164 -5.31 3.34 -18.22
C GLU A 164 -4.99 2.47 -17.00
N GLY A 165 -4.08 2.94 -16.14
CA GLY A 165 -3.72 2.26 -14.91
C GLY A 165 -2.88 3.16 -14.01
N ALA A 166 -2.75 2.78 -12.75
CA ALA A 166 -1.89 3.41 -11.77
C ALA A 166 -1.18 2.36 -10.92
N ARG A 167 0.09 2.63 -10.61
CA ARG A 167 0.93 1.81 -9.76
C ARG A 167 1.52 2.66 -8.64
N ILE A 168 1.11 2.34 -7.42
CA ILE A 168 1.55 2.99 -6.19
C ILE A 168 2.66 2.13 -5.60
N VAL A 169 3.89 2.65 -5.54
CA VAL A 169 5.05 1.92 -5.01
C VAL A 169 5.25 2.26 -3.55
N LEU A 170 5.18 1.23 -2.71
CA LEU A 170 5.43 1.29 -1.27
C LEU A 170 6.84 0.80 -0.97
N GLN A 171 7.48 1.43 0.01
CA GLN A 171 8.84 1.09 0.44
C GLN A 171 8.91 0.90 1.96
N SER A 172 9.60 -0.15 2.39
CA SER A 172 9.94 -0.40 3.80
C SER A 172 11.13 0.48 4.24
N PRO A 173 11.35 0.70 5.56
CA PRO A 173 12.52 1.42 6.06
C PRO A 173 13.87 0.79 5.64
N ARG A 174 13.85 -0.50 5.26
CA ARG A 174 15.02 -1.28 4.84
C ARG A 174 15.27 -1.22 3.33
N GLY A 175 14.34 -0.63 2.58
CA GLY A 175 14.43 -0.44 1.14
C GLY A 175 13.65 -1.44 0.31
N ASP A 176 13.03 -2.46 0.92
CA ASP A 176 12.17 -3.43 0.21
C ASP A 176 10.97 -2.70 -0.41
N GLN A 177 10.56 -3.11 -1.60
CA GLN A 177 9.46 -2.49 -2.32
C GLN A 177 8.36 -3.48 -2.68
N THR A 178 7.13 -2.98 -2.65
CA THR A 178 5.96 -3.66 -3.21
C THR A 178 5.11 -2.61 -3.91
N SER A 179 4.14 -3.03 -4.70
CA SER A 179 3.24 -2.10 -5.36
C SER A 179 1.80 -2.53 -5.31
N VAL A 180 0.91 -1.55 -5.25
CA VAL A 180 -0.53 -1.71 -5.48
C VAL A 180 -0.82 -1.16 -6.87
N VAL A 181 -1.49 -1.96 -7.69
CA VAL A 181 -1.85 -1.61 -9.05
C VAL A 181 -3.35 -1.55 -9.18
N VAL A 182 -3.85 -0.52 -9.86
CA VAL A 182 -5.22 -0.39 -10.31
C VAL A 182 -5.25 -0.15 -11.80
N GLU A 183 -6.14 -0.83 -12.51
CA GLU A 183 -6.37 -0.64 -13.95
C GLU A 183 -7.68 0.15 -14.15
N ALA A 184 -7.83 0.81 -15.29
CA ALA A 184 -9.01 1.62 -15.60
C ALA A 184 -10.32 0.81 -15.59
N ASN A 185 -10.26 -0.49 -15.85
CA ASN A 185 -11.42 -1.40 -15.73
C ASN A 185 -11.81 -1.75 -14.27
N GLY A 186 -11.20 -1.10 -13.29
CA GLY A 186 -11.48 -1.29 -11.86
C GLY A 186 -10.80 -2.53 -11.25
N GLN A 187 -9.91 -3.21 -11.96
CA GLN A 187 -9.10 -4.30 -11.38
C GLN A 187 -8.07 -3.74 -10.41
N ILE A 188 -8.02 -4.29 -9.19
CA ILE A 188 -7.06 -3.90 -8.14
C ILE A 188 -6.29 -5.14 -7.69
N TYR A 189 -4.95 -5.05 -7.64
CA TYR A 189 -4.09 -6.14 -7.19
C TYR A 189 -2.77 -5.66 -6.61
N VAL A 190 -2.14 -6.50 -5.78
CA VAL A 190 -0.82 -6.26 -5.22
C VAL A 190 0.22 -6.99 -6.07
N LYS A 191 1.29 -6.29 -6.46
CA LYS A 191 2.39 -6.81 -7.25
C LYS A 191 3.71 -6.64 -6.50
N LYS A 192 4.40 -7.75 -6.24
CA LYS A 192 5.76 -7.76 -5.70
C LYS A 192 6.76 -7.31 -6.77
N ILE A 193 7.78 -6.54 -6.35
CA ILE A 193 8.84 -5.98 -7.18
C ILE A 193 10.13 -6.75 -6.94
#